data_AF-A0A7L5I344-F1
#
_entry.id   AF-A0A7L5I344-F1
#
_cell.length_a   1.000
_cell.length_b   1.000
_cell.length_c   1.000
_cell.angle_alpha   90.00
_cell.angle_beta   90.00
_cell.angle_gamma   90.00
#
_symmetry.space_group_name_H-M   'P 1'
#
loop_
_entity.id
_entity.type
_entity.pdbx_description
1 polymer ?
#
loop_
_entity_poly.entity_id
_entity_poly.type
_entity_poly.pdbx_seq_one_letter_code
_entity_poly.pdbx_strand_id
1 'polypeptide(L)'
;MRILMILLCISTFSLAYKIQGILKNINQNTISIQTHSNDNLIITILPQTQIEVYNCGVFGSNKKQAHTKDLKKGSFVKVEGNKNNSIIIAQKIILECN
;
A
#
# COMPACT_ATOMS: atom_id res chain seq x y z
N MET A 1 39.89 -7.68 -19.08
CA MET A 1 39.08 -7.76 -17.85
C MET A 1 38.44 -6.40 -17.48
N ARG A 2 37.64 -5.79 -18.36
CA ARG A 2 36.92 -4.53 -18.07
C ARG A 2 35.40 -4.63 -18.28
N ILE A 3 34.95 -5.61 -19.06
CA ILE A 3 33.53 -5.79 -19.42
C ILE A 3 32.74 -6.49 -18.30
N LEU A 4 33.40 -7.24 -17.41
CA LEU A 4 32.74 -7.98 -16.32
C LEU A 4 32.14 -7.05 -15.23
N MET A 5 32.67 -5.83 -15.07
CA MET A 5 32.20 -4.88 -14.06
C MET A 5 30.91 -4.13 -14.44
N ILE A 6 30.48 -4.19 -15.72
CA ILE A 6 29.27 -3.49 -16.18
C ILE A 6 28.01 -4.35 -15.93
N LEU A 7 28.16 -5.67 -15.79
CA LEU A 7 27.03 -6.60 -15.66
C LEU A 7 26.42 -6.64 -14.24
N LEU A 8 27.12 -6.14 -13.22
CA LEU A 8 26.66 -6.21 -11.82
C LEU A 8 25.67 -5.09 -11.43
N CYS A 9 25.41 -4.13 -12.33
CA CYS A 9 24.52 -2.98 -12.08
C CYS A 9 23.09 -3.16 -12.59
N ILE A 10 22.68 -4.37 -13.00
CA ILE A 10 21.26 -4.67 -13.24
C ILE A 10 20.57 -4.80 -11.87
N SER A 11 20.45 -3.63 -11.27
CA SER A 11 19.74 -3.32 -10.06
C SER A 11 18.35 -3.90 -10.12
N THR A 12 18.00 -4.58 -9.03
CA THR A 12 16.67 -5.08 -8.75
C THR A 12 15.71 -3.90 -8.65
N PHE A 13 15.15 -3.48 -9.78
CA PHE A 13 14.03 -2.54 -9.81
C PHE A 13 12.83 -3.23 -9.15
N SER A 14 12.70 -3.02 -7.85
CA SER A 14 11.47 -3.21 -7.10
C SER A 14 10.43 -2.27 -7.72
N LEU A 15 9.63 -2.79 -8.65
CA LEU A 15 8.54 -2.05 -9.27
C LEU A 15 7.58 -1.58 -8.18
N ALA A 16 7.57 -0.28 -7.93
CA ALA A 16 6.62 0.36 -7.04
C ALA A 16 5.21 0.11 -7.59
N TYR A 17 4.45 -0.72 -6.88
CA TYR A 17 3.11 -1.13 -7.25
C TYR A 17 2.12 -0.26 -6.49
N LYS A 18 1.37 0.57 -7.22
CA LYS A 18 0.35 1.46 -6.66
C LYS A 18 -1.03 0.92 -6.97
N ILE A 19 -1.83 0.70 -5.94
CA ILE A 19 -3.19 0.17 -6.02
C ILE A 19 -4.13 1.19 -5.38
N GLN A 20 -5.32 1.34 -5.94
CA GLN A 20 -6.39 2.15 -5.36
C GLN A 20 -7.67 1.33 -5.34
N GLY A 21 -8.45 1.47 -4.27
CA GLY A 21 -9.71 0.74 -4.14
C GLY A 21 -10.42 0.96 -2.82
N ILE A 22 -11.46 0.17 -2.60
CA ILE A 22 -12.30 0.24 -1.40
C ILE A 22 -11.88 -0.86 -0.44
N LEU A 23 -11.65 -0.50 0.83
CA LEU A 23 -11.25 -1.44 1.85
C LEU A 23 -12.44 -2.35 2.26
N LYS A 24 -12.37 -3.65 1.96
CA LYS A 24 -13.42 -4.63 2.27
C LYS A 24 -13.22 -5.26 3.65
N ASN A 25 -12.03 -5.78 3.90
CA ASN A 25 -11.72 -6.49 5.14
C ASN A 25 -10.33 -6.13 5.67
N ILE A 26 -10.19 -6.20 6.99
CA ILE A 26 -8.96 -5.84 7.70
C ILE A 26 -8.71 -6.97 8.69
N ASN A 27 -7.56 -7.63 8.54
CA ASN A 27 -7.00 -8.59 9.48
C ASN A 27 -5.72 -8.00 10.09
N GLN A 28 -5.11 -8.69 11.05
CA GLN A 28 -3.91 -8.20 11.74
C GLN A 28 -2.71 -7.95 10.81
N ASN A 29 -2.53 -8.81 9.80
CA ASN A 29 -1.38 -8.79 8.89
C ASN A 29 -1.77 -8.66 7.41
N THR A 30 -3.07 -8.58 7.11
CA THR A 30 -3.56 -8.51 5.73
C THR A 30 -4.77 -7.59 5.62
N ILE A 31 -4.89 -6.93 4.47
CA ILE A 31 -6.08 -6.18 4.08
C ILE A 31 -6.61 -6.71 2.76
N SER A 32 -7.93 -6.72 2.63
CA SER A 32 -8.63 -7.01 1.39
C SER A 32 -9.17 -5.72 0.81
N ILE A 33 -8.82 -5.45 -0.44
CA ILE A 33 -9.23 -4.27 -1.18
C ILE A 33 -10.00 -4.70 -2.42
N GLN A 34 -11.16 -4.12 -2.62
CA GLN A 34 -11.88 -4.19 -3.88
C GLN A 34 -11.33 -3.11 -4.81
N THR A 35 -10.77 -3.54 -5.93
CA THR A 35 -10.25 -2.67 -6.99
C THR A 35 -11.13 -2.81 -8.23
N HIS A 36 -11.00 -1.89 -9.19
CA HIS A 36 -11.78 -1.96 -10.44
C HIS A 36 -11.52 -3.26 -11.23
N SER A 37 -10.31 -3.83 -11.14
CA SER A 37 -9.94 -5.04 -11.89
C SER A 37 -10.14 -6.34 -11.11
N ASN A 38 -10.28 -6.28 -9.79
CA ASN A 38 -10.31 -7.46 -8.95
C ASN A 38 -11.09 -7.18 -7.66
N ASP A 39 -12.11 -8.00 -7.40
CA ASP A 39 -13.06 -7.78 -6.30
C ASP A 39 -12.47 -8.06 -4.92
N ASN A 40 -11.38 -8.84 -4.84
CA ASN A 40 -10.79 -9.26 -3.58
C ASN A 40 -9.26 -9.36 -3.66
N LEU A 41 -8.60 -8.20 -3.72
CA LEU A 41 -7.14 -8.14 -3.70
C LEU A 41 -6.62 -8.21 -2.26
N ILE A 42 -5.86 -9.26 -1.94
CA ILE A 42 -5.24 -9.43 -0.62
C ILE A 42 -3.86 -8.78 -0.63
N ILE A 43 -3.63 -7.87 0.32
CA ILE A 43 -2.36 -7.19 0.52
C ILE A 43 -1.84 -7.51 1.91
N THR A 44 -0.55 -7.82 2.00
CA THR A 44 0.15 -8.09 3.26
C THR A 44 0.67 -6.79 3.86
N ILE A 45 0.37 -6.59 5.15
CA ILE A 45 0.86 -5.46 5.96
C ILE A 45 2.00 -5.98 6.83
N LEU A 46 3.14 -5.28 6.76
CA LEU A 46 4.29 -5.53 7.62
C LEU A 46 4.36 -4.47 8.72
N PRO A 47 5.05 -4.73 9.85
CA PRO A 47 5.17 -3.77 10.95
C PRO A 47 5.75 -2.41 10.54
N GLN A 48 6.61 -2.38 9.52
CA GLN A 48 7.18 -1.17 8.96
C GLN A 48 6.29 -0.43 7.95
N THR A 49 5.09 -0.95 7.64
CA THR A 49 4.16 -0.31 6.71
C THR A 49 3.69 1.02 7.30
N GLN A 50 3.89 2.12 6.57
CA GLN A 50 3.41 3.43 6.98
C GLN A 50 1.92 3.57 6.66
N ILE A 51 1.11 3.95 7.64
CA ILE A 51 -0.32 4.17 7.44
C ILE A 51 -0.60 5.65 7.70
N GLU A 52 -1.13 6.32 6.69
CA GLU A 52 -1.53 7.72 6.73
C GLU A 52 -3.04 7.81 6.51
N VAL A 53 -3.71 8.60 7.33
CA VAL A 53 -5.13 8.92 7.16
C VAL A 53 -5.20 10.41 6.85
N TYR A 54 -5.79 10.77 5.72
CA TYR A 54 -6.17 12.16 5.50
C TYR A 54 -7.27 12.52 6.49
N ASN A 55 -7.11 13.64 7.18
CA ASN A 55 -8.17 14.17 8.02
C ASN A 55 -9.01 15.14 7.19
N CYS A 56 -10.24 14.75 6.83
CA CYS A 56 -11.17 15.60 6.08
C CYS A 56 -11.98 16.51 7.01
N GLY A 57 -11.28 17.13 7.97
CA GLY A 57 -11.86 18.15 8.84
C GLY A 57 -11.97 19.50 8.14
N VAL A 58 -12.78 20.39 8.70
CA VAL A 58 -13.04 21.75 8.19
C VAL A 58 -11.78 22.64 8.08
N PHE A 59 -10.65 22.19 8.66
CA PHE A 59 -9.38 22.93 8.73
C PHE A 59 -8.24 22.32 7.89
N GLY A 60 -8.58 21.60 6.81
CA GLY A 60 -7.63 21.23 5.77
C GLY A 60 -7.01 19.83 5.93
N SER A 61 -6.54 19.32 4.80
CA SER A 61 -6.08 17.95 4.55
C SER A 61 -4.74 17.64 5.22
N ASN A 62 -4.71 17.56 6.55
CA ASN A 62 -3.52 17.10 7.26
C ASN A 62 -3.45 15.57 7.20
N LYS A 63 -2.31 15.05 6.74
CA LYS A 63 -1.99 13.62 6.81
C LYS A 63 -1.60 13.29 8.23
N LYS A 64 -2.37 12.44 8.90
CA LYS A 64 -2.04 11.95 10.23
C LYS A 64 -1.52 10.51 10.10
N GLN A 65 -0.40 10.23 10.76
CA GLN A 65 0.06 8.85 10.90
C GLN A 65 -0.94 8.09 11.79
N ALA A 66 -1.39 6.94 11.32
CA ALA A 66 -2.41 6.12 11.97
C ALA A 66 -1.92 4.68 12.11
N HIS A 67 -2.70 3.87 12.83
CA HIS A 67 -2.45 2.43 12.97
C HIS A 67 -3.44 1.62 12.13
N THR A 68 -3.13 0.32 11.94
CA THR A 68 -4.03 -0.62 11.26
C THR A 68 -5.42 -0.70 11.88
N LYS A 69 -5.54 -0.38 13.17
CA LYS A 69 -6.82 -0.34 13.91
C LYS A 69 -7.72 0.84 13.51
N ASP A 70 -7.12 1.91 12.98
CA ASP A 70 -7.85 3.11 12.57
C ASP A 70 -8.39 3.00 11.14
N LEU A 71 -8.05 1.91 10.45
CA LEU A 71 -8.58 1.57 9.14
C LEU A 71 -10.08 1.27 9.25
N LYS A 72 -10.91 2.02 8.54
CA LYS A 72 -12.36 1.81 8.50
C LYS A 72 -12.76 1.06 7.23
N LYS A 73 -13.52 -0.03 7.38
CA LYS A 73 -14.10 -0.75 6.25
C LYS A 73 -15.01 0.18 5.45
N GLY A 74 -14.95 0.09 4.13
CA GLY A 74 -15.68 0.95 3.20
C GLY A 74 -14.97 2.26 2.85
N SER A 75 -13.87 2.61 3.51
CA SER A 75 -13.06 3.77 3.14
C SER A 75 -12.29 3.53 1.84
N PHE A 76 -12.05 4.61 1.10
CA PHE A 76 -11.18 4.59 -0.06
C PHE A 76 -9.71 4.56 0.40
N VAL A 77 -8.95 3.64 -0.16
CA VAL A 77 -7.55 3.38 0.21
C VAL A 77 -6.67 3.36 -1.01
N LYS A 78 -5.53 4.06 -0.91
CA LYS A 78 -4.41 3.97 -1.84
C LYS A 78 -3.29 3.21 -1.16
N VAL A 79 -2.84 2.12 -1.77
CA VAL A 79 -1.76 1.30 -1.26
C VAL A 79 -0.59 1.37 -2.21
N GLU A 80 0.55 1.80 -1.69
CA GLU A 80 1.83 1.75 -2.38
C GLU A 80 2.64 0.60 -1.78
N GLY A 81 3.15 -0.27 -2.62
CA GLY A 81 3.81 -1.48 -2.20
C GLY A 81 4.75 -2.04 -3.25
N ASN A 82 5.27 -3.22 -2.97
CA ASN A 82 6.01 -3.99 -3.97
C ASN A 82 5.30 -5.32 -4.18
N LYS A 83 5.24 -5.76 -5.43
CA LYS A 83 4.71 -7.07 -5.80
C LYS A 83 5.88 -8.04 -5.90
N ASN A 84 5.97 -8.95 -4.93
CA ASN A 84 6.92 -10.06 -4.98
C ASN A 84 6.18 -11.30 -5.50
N ASN A 85 6.28 -11.55 -6.80
CA ASN A 85 5.55 -12.59 -7.54
C ASN A 85 4.02 -12.50 -7.35
N SER A 86 3.47 -13.25 -6.40
CA SER A 86 2.03 -13.34 -6.11
C SER A 86 1.62 -12.60 -4.84
N ILE A 87 2.58 -12.11 -4.05
CA ILE A 87 2.33 -11.43 -2.78
C ILE A 87 2.54 -9.93 -2.98
N ILE A 88 1.55 -9.14 -2.59
CA ILE A 88 1.64 -7.69 -2.56
C ILE A 88 1.97 -7.29 -1.13
N ILE A 89 3.10 -6.62 -0.95
CA ILE A 89 3.57 -6.12 0.33
C ILE A 89 3.33 -4.62 0.37
N ALA A 90 2.48 -4.15 1.29
CA ALA A 90 2.24 -2.74 1.48
C ALA A 90 3.47 -2.08 2.14
N GLN A 91 3.98 -1.02 1.53
CA GLN A 91 4.96 -0.13 2.13
C GLN A 91 4.28 1.09 2.74
N LYS A 92 3.25 1.60 2.05
CA LYS A 92 2.46 2.75 2.48
C LYS A 92 0.99 2.54 2.19
N ILE A 93 0.13 2.84 3.14
CA ILE A 93 -1.33 2.81 3.01
C ILE A 93 -1.82 4.22 3.32
N ILE A 94 -2.58 4.80 2.40
CA ILE A 94 -3.15 6.13 2.51
C ILE A 94 -4.66 5.99 2.47
N LEU A 95 -5.35 6.42 3.53
CA LEU A 95 -6.81 6.52 3.56
C LEU A 95 -7.23 7.91 3.11
N GLU A 96 -8.10 7.95 2.12
CA GLU A 96 -8.81 9.16 1.74
C GLU A 96 -10.20 9.11 2.39
N CYS A 97 -10.65 10.23 2.95
CA CYS A 97 -12.03 10.35 3.39
C CYS A 97 -12.91 10.80 2.22
N ASN A 98 -14.12 10.25 2.22
CA ASN A 98 -15.21 10.66 1.32
C ASN A 98 -15.70 12.06 1.67
#